data_AF-A0A6G4XEI5-F1
#
_entry.id   AF-A0A6G4XEI5-F1
#
_cell.length_a   1.000
_cell.length_b   1.000
_cell.length_c   1.000
_cell.angle_alpha   90.00
_cell.angle_beta   90.00
_cell.angle_gamma   90.00
#
_symmetry.space_group_name_H-M   'P 1'
#
loop_
_entity.id
_entity.type
_entity.pdbx_description
1 polymer ?
#
loop_
_entity_poly.entity_id
_entity_poly.type
_entity_poly.pdbx_seq_one_letter_code
_entity_poly.pdbx_strand_id
1 'polypeptide(L)' 'MLSLRSLAVAAHARLSGLAGEAYAVQWRAWRTAAENFQSALTVYAAREDVSALRAEVERRVKSAVPYPKSGS' A
#
# COMPACT_ATOMS: atom_id res chain seq x y z
N MET A 1 -3.04 6.13 7.42
CA MET A 1 -2.74 5.84 6.00
C MET A 1 -1.26 5.54 5.74
N LEU A 2 -0.30 6.35 6.21
CA LEU A 2 1.14 6.08 6.04
C LEU A 2 1.55 4.70 6.59
N SER A 3 1.06 4.31 7.77
CA SER A 3 1.32 2.98 8.34
C SER A 3 0.75 1.85 7.48
N LEU A 4 -0.44 2.03 6.89
CA LEU A 4 -1.05 1.05 5.98
C LEU A 4 -0.24 0.91 4.68
N ARG A 5 0.24 2.03 4.14
CA ARG A 5 1.15 2.02 2.99
C ARG A 5 2.47 1.32 3.35
N SER A 6 3.03 1.57 4.52
CA SER A 6 4.24 0.90 5.00
C SER A 6 4.06 -0.61 5.13
N LEU A 7 2.91 -1.07 5.66
CA LEU A 7 2.59 -2.49 5.74
C LEU A 7 2.48 -3.12 4.35
N ALA A 8 1.80 -2.46 3.40
CA ALA A 8 1.70 -2.93 2.02
C ALA A 8 3.08 -2.98 1.34
N VAL A 9 3.93 -1.98 1.55
CA VAL A 9 5.29 -1.94 1.00
C VAL A 9 6.16 -3.06 1.58
N ALA A 10 6.12 -3.28 2.89
CA ALA A 10 6.86 -4.36 3.54
C ALA A 10 6.39 -5.75 3.11
N ALA A 11 5.07 -5.95 2.99
CA ALA A 11 4.50 -7.21 2.51
C ALA A 11 4.88 -7.50 1.04
N HIS A 12 4.89 -6.46 0.19
CA HIS A 12 5.35 -6.58 -1.19
C HIS A 12 6.83 -6.94 -1.28
N ALA A 13 7.69 -6.30 -0.48
CA ALA A 13 9.12 -6.57 -0.48
C ALA A 13 9.44 -8.04 -0.14
N ARG A 14 8.65 -8.65 0.74
CA ARG A 14 8.78 -10.07 1.13
C ARG A 14 8.37 -11.07 0.04
N LEU A 15 7.72 -10.63 -1.05
CA LEU A 15 7.40 -11.52 -2.17
C LEU A 15 8.65 -11.95 -2.94
N SER A 16 9.69 -11.12 -2.94
CA SER A 16 10.94 -11.44 -3.62
C SER A 16 11.59 -12.67 -2.99
N GLY A 17 11.96 -13.64 -3.83
CA GLY A 17 12.59 -14.89 -3.40
C GLY A 17 11.63 -15.96 -2.85
N LEU A 18 10.31 -15.69 -2.78
CA LEU A 18 9.32 -16.71 -2.43
C LEU A 18 8.78 -17.43 -3.67
N ALA A 19 8.43 -18.71 -3.50
CA ALA A 19 7.78 -19.53 -4.51
C ALA A 19 6.68 -20.41 -3.89
N GLY A 20 5.79 -20.93 -4.75
CA GLY A 20 4.74 -21.86 -4.37
C GLY A 20 3.77 -21.32 -3.29
N GLU A 21 3.44 -22.18 -2.33
CA GLU A 21 2.57 -21.86 -1.18
C GLU A 21 3.00 -20.60 -0.41
N ALA A 22 4.31 -20.47 -0.13
CA ALA A 22 4.84 -19.32 0.61
C ALA A 22 4.61 -18.00 -0.13
N TYR A 23 4.79 -18.00 -1.47
CA TYR A 23 4.44 -16.85 -2.30
C TYR A 23 2.95 -16.56 -2.25
N ALA A 24 2.09 -17.57 -2.38
CA ALA A 24 0.64 -17.38 -2.37
C ALA A 24 0.11 -16.82 -1.03
N VAL A 25 0.68 -17.26 0.10
CA VAL A 25 0.38 -16.71 1.43
C VAL A 25 0.83 -15.26 1.53
N GLN A 26 2.08 -14.96 1.18
CA GLN A 26 2.61 -13.60 1.26
C GLN A 26 1.89 -12.65 0.29
N TRP A 27 1.46 -13.14 -0.87
CA TRP A 27 0.71 -12.36 -1.85
C TRP A 27 -0.69 -12.00 -1.34
N ARG A 28 -1.38 -12.94 -0.68
CA ARG A 28 -2.66 -12.64 -0.01
C ARG A 28 -2.49 -11.59 1.07
N ALA A 29 -1.46 -11.70 1.91
CA ALA A 29 -1.16 -10.71 2.94
C ALA A 29 -0.86 -9.31 2.36
N TRP A 30 -0.10 -9.25 1.27
CA TRP A 30 0.14 -8.01 0.54
C TRP A 30 -1.16 -7.43 -0.02
N ARG A 31 -2.00 -8.25 -0.67
CA ARG A 31 -3.27 -7.80 -1.23
C ARG A 31 -4.17 -7.19 -0.16
N THR A 32 -4.35 -7.86 0.97
CA THR A 32 -5.15 -7.34 2.09
C THR A 32 -4.62 -6.02 2.62
N ALA A 33 -3.29 -5.88 2.76
CA ALA A 33 -2.68 -4.60 3.18
C ALA A 33 -2.91 -3.49 2.15
N ALA A 34 -2.85 -3.80 0.85
CA ALA A 34 -3.12 -2.86 -0.23
C ALA A 34 -4.59 -2.44 -0.28
N GLU A 35 -5.54 -3.36 -0.09
CA GLU A 35 -6.97 -3.09 0.00
C GLU A 35 -7.30 -2.17 1.19
N ASN A 36 -6.74 -2.46 2.37
CA ASN A 36 -6.90 -1.61 3.55
C ASN A 36 -6.36 -0.20 3.32
N PHE A 37 -5.23 -0.07 2.62
CA PHE A 37 -4.69 1.23 2.23
C PHE A 37 -5.62 1.98 1.26
N GLN A 38 -6.12 1.32 0.21
CA GLN A 38 -7.04 1.91 -0.76
C GLN A 38 -8.38 2.31 -0.13
N SER A 39 -8.89 1.51 0.81
CA SER A 39 -10.10 1.81 1.58
C SER A 39 -9.91 3.04 2.46
N ALA A 40 -8.78 3.11 3.20
CA ALA A 40 -8.47 4.27 4.03
C ALA A 40 -8.33 5.58 3.22
N LEU A 41 -7.79 5.50 1.99
CA LEU A 41 -7.78 6.63 1.06
C LEU A 41 -9.19 7.06 0.66
N THR A 42 -10.11 6.11 0.45
CA THR A 42 -11.50 6.42 0.08
C THR A 42 -12.18 7.17 1.21
N VAL A 43 -12.08 6.62 2.42
CA VAL A 43 -12.68 7.21 3.62
C VAL A 43 -12.10 8.60 3.87
N TYR A 44 -10.77 8.76 3.80
CA TYR A 44 -10.14 10.04 4.04
C TYR A 44 -10.53 11.11 3.02
N ALA A 45 -10.52 10.77 1.73
CA ALA A 45 -10.84 11.71 0.66
C ALA A 45 -12.33 12.08 0.58
N ALA A 46 -13.21 11.29 1.21
CA ALA A 46 -14.64 11.58 1.29
C ALA A 46 -15.01 12.50 2.47
N ARG A 47 -14.07 12.86 3.34
CA ARG A 47 -14.34 13.73 4.48
C ARG A 47 -14.57 15.18 4.02
N GLU A 48 -15.55 15.85 4.61
CA GLU A 48 -15.91 17.23 4.29
C GLU A 48 -14.79 18.24 4.61
N ASP A 49 -13.93 17.93 5.58
CA ASP A 49 -12.78 18.76 5.96
C ASP A 49 -11.54 18.57 5.06
N VAL A 50 -11.62 17.70 4.05
CA VAL A 50 -10.53 17.39 3.13
C VAL A 50 -10.81 17.98 1.76
N SER A 51 -10.04 19.00 1.38
CA SER A 51 -10.12 19.64 0.06
C SER A 51 -9.33 18.92 -1.04
N ALA A 52 -8.46 17.97 -0.67
CA ALA A 52 -7.62 17.25 -1.62
C ALA A 52 -8.35 16.05 -2.23
N LEU A 53 -8.27 15.91 -3.55
CA LEU A 53 -8.81 14.75 -4.27
C LEU A 53 -8.10 13.47 -3.84
N ARG A 54 -8.82 12.33 -3.86
CA ARG A 54 -8.28 10.98 -3.57
C ARG A 54 -6.93 10.74 -4.24
N ALA A 55 -6.82 11.02 -5.53
CA ALA A 55 -5.61 10.76 -6.32
C ALA A 55 -4.41 11.58 -5.81
N GLU A 56 -4.63 12.81 -5.33
CA GLU A 56 -3.58 13.64 -4.77
C GLU A 56 -3.13 13.13 -3.40
N VAL A 57 -4.07 12.75 -2.53
CA VAL A 57 -3.75 12.13 -1.24
C VAL A 57 -2.95 10.84 -1.44
N GLU A 58 -3.39 10.00 -2.39
CA GLU A 58 -2.68 8.77 -2.75
C GLU A 58 -1.27 9.04 -3.23
N ARG A 59 -1.08 9.99 -4.14
CA ARG A 59 0.25 10.40 -4.64
C ARG A 59 1.15 10.82 -3.49
N ARG A 60 0.67 11.71 -2.62
CA ARG A 60 1.43 12.20 -1.44
C ARG A 60 1.85 11.05 -0.53
N VAL A 61 0.94 10.11 -0.22
CA VAL A 61 1.24 8.96 0.64
C VAL A 61 2.23 7.99 -0.02
N LYS A 62 2.08 7.71 -1.33
CA LYS A 62 3.01 6.86 -2.08
C LYS A 62 4.41 7.48 -2.20
N SER A 63 4.51 8.80 -2.32
CA SER A 63 5.78 9.52 -2.33
C SER A 63 6.47 9.50 -0.97
N ALA A 64 5.72 9.62 0.12
CA ALA A 64 6.27 9.55 1.48
C ALA A 64 6.77 8.15 1.87
N VAL A 65 6.12 7.10 1.34
CA VAL A 65 6.52 5.70 1.56
C VAL A 65 6.59 4.98 0.21
N PRO A 66 7.70 5.17 -0.53
CA PRO A 66 7.89 4.54 -1.84
C PRO A 66 8.06 3.03 -1.69
N TYR A 67 7.80 2.28 -2.75
CA TYR A 67 8.27 0.91 -2.80
C TYR A 67 9.81 0.92 -2.82
N PRO A 68 10.48 -0.10 -2.23
CA PRO A 68 11.91 -0.25 -2.40
C PRO A 68 12.22 -0.28 -3.90
N LYS A 69 13.28 0.41 -4.32
CA LYS A 69 13.77 0.28 -5.69
C LYS A 69 14.08 -1.20 -5.88
N SER A 70 13.37 -1.87 -6.78
CA SER A 70 13.78 -3.18 -7.28
C SER A 70 15.17 -2.96 -7.89
N GLY A 71 16.19 -3.49 -7.22
CA GLY A 71 17.56 -3.39 -7.68
C GLY A 71 17.74 -4.20 -8.97
N SER A 72 18.35 -3.53 -9.95
CA SER A 72 18.78 -3.97 -11.28
C SER A 72 17.73 -3.98 -12.39
#